data_AF-A0A919IFQ2-F1
#
_entry.id   AF-A0A919IFQ2-F1
#
_cell.length_a   1.000
_cell.length_b   1.000
_cell.length_c   1.000
_cell.angle_alpha   90.00
_cell.angle_beta   90.00
_cell.angle_gamma   90.00
#
_symmetry.space_group_name_H-M   'P 1'
#
loop_
_entity.id
_entity.type
_entity.pdbx_description
1 polymer ?
#
loop_
_entity_poly.entity_id
_entity_poly.type
_entity_poly.pdbx_seq_one_letter_code
_entity_poly.pdbx_strand_id
1 'polypeptide(L)' 'MTAMIDDVRTEALFVSDLQRSQAPTLEVIREAVTTTVSRLGENGCAALVAQEFGEHPDCAIGRMRWARSAVRLAFAA' A
#
# COMPACT_ATOMS: atom_id res chain seq x y z
N MET A 1 -1.20 7.35 -17.13
CA MET A 1 0.08 7.09 -16.42
C MET A 1 -0.07 7.24 -14.90
N THR A 2 -0.79 8.24 -14.36
CA THR A 2 -1.00 8.42 -12.91
C THR A 2 -1.66 7.23 -12.22
N ALA A 3 -2.62 6.56 -12.87
CA ALA A 3 -3.29 5.37 -12.32
C ALA A 3 -2.33 4.21 -12.03
N MET A 4 -1.39 3.90 -12.94
CA MET A 4 -0.39 2.85 -12.71
C MET A 4 0.54 3.19 -11.54
N ILE A 5 0.87 4.48 -11.35
CA ILE A 5 1.70 4.90 -10.21
C ILE A 5 0.92 4.74 -8.89
N ASP A 6 -0.39 5.02 -8.88
CA ASP A 6 -1.24 4.84 -7.70
C ASP A 6 -1.45 3.37 -7.34
N ASP A 7 -1.46 2.46 -8.32
CA ASP A 7 -1.49 1.02 -8.07
C ASP A 7 -0.22 0.58 -7.33
N VAL A 8 0.98 0.93 -7.83
CA VAL A 8 2.25 0.62 -7.16
C VAL A 8 2.32 1.19 -5.74
N ARG A 9 1.89 2.44 -5.54
CA ARG A 9 1.83 3.06 -4.21
C ARG A 9 0.86 2.32 -3.28
N THR A 10 -0.29 1.89 -3.80
CA THR A 10 -1.31 1.16 -3.05
C THR A 10 -0.79 -0.19 -2.61
N GLU A 11 -0.14 -0.93 -3.51
CA GLU A 11 0.47 -2.23 -3.21
C GLU A 11 1.61 -2.10 -2.20
N ALA A 12 2.45 -1.08 -2.35
CA ALA A 12 3.51 -0.79 -1.39
C ALA A 12 2.96 -0.45 0.01
N LEU A 13 1.90 0.35 0.10
CA LEU A 13 1.26 0.62 1.39
C LEU A 13 0.60 -0.63 1.96
N PHE A 14 -0.04 -1.44 1.12
CA PHE A 14 -0.68 -2.69 1.51
C PHE A 14 0.31 -3.63 2.21
N VAL A 15 1.49 -3.85 1.61
CA VAL A 15 2.53 -4.77 2.13
C VAL A 15 3.49 -4.12 3.15
N SER A 16 3.27 -2.85 3.51
CA SER A 16 4.04 -2.17 4.55
C SER A 16 3.60 -2.60 5.95
N ASP A 17 4.46 -2.38 6.95
CA ASP A 17 4.12 -2.60 8.37
C ASP A 17 3.20 -1.51 8.96
N LEU A 18 2.94 -0.43 8.21
CA LEU A 18 2.14 0.70 8.70
C LEU A 18 0.68 0.29 8.86
N GLN A 19 0.09 0.47 10.05
CA GLN A 19 -1.29 0.08 10.34
C GLN A 19 -2.23 1.27 10.38
N ARG A 20 -3.48 1.04 9.95
CA ARG A 20 -4.58 2.03 10.05
C ARG A 20 -4.81 2.51 11.48
N SER A 21 -4.70 1.62 12.46
CA SER A 21 -4.93 1.89 13.89
C SER A 21 -3.94 2.90 14.48
N GLN A 22 -2.78 3.09 13.85
CA GLN A 22 -1.78 4.09 14.26
C GLN A 22 -2.19 5.52 13.87
N ALA A 23 -3.31 5.70 13.18
CA ALA A 23 -3.79 6.99 12.68
C ALA A 23 -2.68 7.81 11.98
N PRO A 24 -2.01 7.23 10.96
CA PRO A 24 -0.83 7.85 10.36
C PRO A 24 -1.17 9.15 9.63
N THR A 25 -0.24 10.11 9.71
CA THR A 25 -0.30 11.33 8.90
C THR A 25 -0.04 11.02 7.42
N LEU A 26 -0.39 11.97 6.55
CA LEU A 26 -0.12 11.82 5.11
C LEU A 26 1.38 11.69 4.81
N GLU A 27 2.24 12.34 5.58
CA GLU A 27 3.69 12.25 5.44
C GLU A 27 4.22 10.85 5.77
N VAL A 28 3.78 10.27 6.89
CA VAL A 28 4.13 8.91 7.29
C VAL A 28 3.67 7.88 6.24
N ILE A 29 2.50 8.09 5.62
CA ILE A 29 2.03 7.25 4.51
C ILE A 29 2.98 7.33 3.32
N ARG A 30 3.41 8.54 2.91
CA ARG A 30 4.34 8.73 1.78
C ARG A 30 5.70 8.09 2.06
N GLU A 31 6.19 8.20 3.29
CA GLU A 31 7.44 7.58 3.73
C GLU A 31 7.35 6.06 3.70
N ALA A 32 6.27 5.48 4.23
CA ALA A 32 6.06 4.03 4.23
C ALA A 32 5.98 3.49 2.80
N VAL A 33 5.28 4.18 1.89
CA VAL A 33 5.23 3.83 0.47
C VAL A 33 6.62 3.86 -0.15
N THR A 34 7.35 4.96 0.04
CA THR A 34 8.70 5.14 -0.53
C THR A 34 9.65 4.06 -0.04
N THR A 35 9.66 3.81 1.27
CA THR A 35 10.51 2.81 1.91
C THR A 35 10.20 1.40 1.42
N THR A 36 8.91 1.05 1.31
CA THR A 36 8.50 -0.27 0.83
C THR A 36 8.85 -0.48 -0.65
N VAL A 37 8.59 0.52 -1.51
CA VAL A 37 8.99 0.45 -2.93
C VAL A 37 10.50 0.32 -3.07
N SER A 38 11.29 1.10 -2.32
CA SER A 38 12.76 0.99 -2.35
C SER A 38 13.26 -0.38 -1.91
N ARG A 39 12.57 -1.04 -0.98
CA ARG A 39 12.96 -2.36 -0.45
C ARG A 39 12.55 -3.52 -1.36
N LEU A 40 11.35 -3.46 -1.94
CA LEU A 40 10.74 -4.59 -2.64
C LEU A 40 10.66 -4.43 -4.16
N GLY A 41 10.69 -3.19 -4.64
CA GLY A 41 10.31 -2.86 -6.02
C GLY A 41 8.82 -3.12 -6.29
N GLU A 42 8.38 -2.73 -7.49
CA GLU A 42 6.99 -2.93 -7.96
C GLU A 42 6.59 -4.41 -7.96
N ASN A 43 7.36 -5.27 -8.63
CA ASN A 43 7.07 -6.70 -8.72
C ASN A 43 7.05 -7.40 -7.35
N GLY A 44 7.91 -6.97 -6.41
CA GLY A 44 7.91 -7.52 -5.05
C GLY A 44 6.68 -7.13 -4.26
N CYS A 45 6.19 -5.88 -4.42
CA CYS A 45 4.93 -5.46 -3.83
C CYS A 45 3.75 -6.27 -4.39
N ALA A 46 3.66 -6.40 -5.73
CA ALA A 46 2.61 -7.18 -6.38
C ALA A 46 2.63 -8.67 -5.95
N ALA A 47 3.81 -9.27 -5.84
CA ALA A 47 3.96 -10.67 -5.40
C ALA A 47 3.44 -10.90 -3.97
N LEU A 48 3.78 -10.00 -3.03
CA LEU A 48 3.31 -10.10 -1.66
C LEU A 48 1.81 -9.79 -1.53
N VAL A 49 1.28 -8.86 -2.33
CA VAL A 49 -0.19 -8.66 -2.43
C VAL A 49 -0.87 -9.96 -2.88
N ALA A 50 -0.36 -10.60 -3.94
CA ALA A 50 -0.92 -11.85 -4.43
C ALA A 50 -0.85 -12.98 -3.39
N GLN A 51 0.27 -13.06 -2.65
CA GLN A 51 0.42 -14.01 -1.55
C GLN A 51 -0.63 -13.79 -0.46
N GLU A 52 -0.78 -12.56 0.04
CA GLU A 52 -1.74 -12.25 1.10
C GLU A 52 -3.20 -12.50 0.67
N PHE A 53 -3.54 -12.24 -0.59
CA PHE A 53 -4.86 -12.58 -1.11
C PHE A 53 -5.08 -14.09 -1.27
N GLY A 54 -4.03 -14.87 -1.49
CA GLY A 54 -4.09 -16.33 -1.54
C GLY A 54 -4.19 -16.98 -0.15
N GLU A 55 -3.47 -16.45 0.83
CA GLU A 55 -3.37 -17.00 2.19
C GLU A 55 -4.48 -16.47 3.12
N HIS A 56 -4.76 -15.16 3.06
CA HIS A 56 -5.65 -14.45 3.99
C HIS A 56 -6.63 -13.50 3.26
N PRO A 57 -7.49 -14.01 2.36
CA PRO A 57 -8.34 -13.17 1.50
C PRO A 57 -9.24 -12.20 2.28
N ASP A 58 -9.83 -12.63 3.39
CA ASP A 58 -10.73 -11.79 4.21
C ASP A 58 -9.99 -10.59 4.83
N CYS A 59 -8.77 -10.81 5.32
CA CYS A 59 -7.91 -9.76 5.88
C CYS A 59 -7.42 -8.82 4.78
N ALA A 60 -7.02 -9.37 3.63
CA ALA A 60 -6.48 -8.64 2.50
C ALA A 60 -7.49 -7.62 1.93
N ILE A 61 -8.79 -7.97 1.86
CA ILE A 61 -9.81 -7.03 1.36
C ILE A 61 -9.86 -5.75 2.19
N GLY A 62 -9.88 -5.87 3.52
CA GLY A 62 -9.91 -4.72 4.43
C GLY A 62 -8.66 -3.85 4.31
N ARG A 63 -7.50 -4.50 4.24
CA ARG A 63 -6.20 -3.86 4.04
C ARG A 63 -6.11 -3.09 2.73
N MET A 64 -6.53 -3.70 1.62
CA MET A 64 -6.50 -3.11 0.28
C MET A 64 -7.43 -1.90 0.16
N ARG A 65 -8.63 -1.98 0.73
CA ARG A 65 -9.57 -0.85 0.77
C ARG A 65 -8.97 0.34 1.52
N TRP A 66 -8.35 0.10 2.67
CA TRP A 66 -7.68 1.14 3.43
C TRP A 66 -6.50 1.73 2.65
N ALA A 67 -5.60 0.88 2.12
CA ALA A 67 -4.41 1.32 1.42
C ALA A 67 -4.77 2.22 0.22
N ARG A 68 -5.76 1.83 -0.58
CA ARG A 68 -6.22 2.62 -1.74
C ARG A 68 -6.76 3.99 -1.34
N SER A 69 -7.59 4.05 -0.29
CA SER A 69 -8.12 5.32 0.21
C SER A 69 -7.01 6.21 0.79
N ALA A 70 -6.08 5.63 1.55
CA ALA A 70 -4.97 6.34 2.16
C ALA A 70 -4.00 6.91 1.13
N VAL A 71 -3.63 6.14 0.10
CA VAL A 71 -2.79 6.61 -1.02
C VAL A 71 -3.46 7.74 -1.77
N ARG A 72 -4.74 7.63 -2.11
CA ARG A 72 -5.47 8.71 -2.78
C ARG A 72 -5.45 10.01 -1.98
N LEU A 73 -5.59 9.94 -0.65
CA LEU A 73 -5.52 11.11 0.21
C LEU A 73 -4.09 11.67 0.32
N ALA A 74 -3.09 10.80 0.48
CA ALA A 74 -1.71 11.21 0.66
C ALA A 74 -1.09 11.76 -0.63
N PHE A 75 -1.56 11.35 -1.80
CA PHE A 75 -1.02 11.78 -3.10
C PHE A 75 -2.02 12.59 -3.94
N ALA A 76 -3.12 13.06 -3.33
CA ALA A 76 -3.94 14.10 -3.93
C ALA A 76 -3.07 15.35 -4.17
N ALA A 77 -3.04 15.81 -5.42
CA ALA A 77 -2.34 17.02 -5.83
C ALA A 77 -2.98 18.28 -5.24
#